data_AF-Z9JVT7-F1
#
_entry.id   AF-Z9JVT7-F1
#
_cell.length_a   1.000
_cell.length_b   1.000
_cell.length_c   1.000
_cell.angle_alpha   90.00
_cell.angle_beta   90.00
_cell.angle_gamma   90.00
#
_symmetry.space_group_name_H-M   'P 1'
#
loop_
_entity.id
_entity.type
_entity.pdbx_description
1 polymer ?
#
loop_
_entity_poly.entity_id
_entity_poly.type
_entity_poly.pdbx_seq_one_letter_code
_entity_poly.pdbx_strand_id
1 'polypeptide(L)'
;MVDEDGAPGALEEAAPSPRRTRDGLVLVGPSIRARYLPGALIGLPMVSLLLAPFVAAGLEQWRDARVAAGAGGPLVRLLEPMAAQMLLGWLLLWALLALWALVPMIATHRVVLLDEAAGTVRLRRGLRTGEPVPVSEVVYAVGEAERGYEALIGIGAPERPEDQAARQWRIPNIGWDDAGFDGLRALQSAAGLRAAPPRPVLLAEARRRRRADAHQEMAQRIGMPWREEYAHDEAAFQRDFDHARRVLGGKEPPSGGGG
;
A
#
# COMPACT_ATOMS: atom_id res chain seq x y z
N MET A 1 -20.95 18.53 17.26
CA MET A 1 -20.47 19.75 16.58
C MET A 1 -19.26 19.30 15.79
N VAL A 2 -19.51 18.90 14.55
CA VAL A 2 -18.53 18.28 13.65
C VAL A 2 -18.06 19.40 12.74
N ASP A 3 -16.76 19.71 12.79
CA ASP A 3 -16.13 20.62 11.83
C ASP A 3 -16.18 19.95 10.43
N GLU A 4 -17.22 20.26 9.66
CA GLU A 4 -17.36 19.84 8.25
C GLU A 4 -16.74 20.84 7.26
N ASP A 5 -16.13 21.94 7.72
CA ASP A 5 -15.56 22.98 6.85
C ASP A 5 -14.03 22.99 6.84
N GLY A 6 -13.43 21.83 6.62
CA GLY A 6 -12.06 21.76 6.11
C GLY A 6 -12.06 22.23 4.65
N ALA A 7 -11.81 23.52 4.40
CA ALA A 7 -11.79 24.11 3.07
C ALA A 7 -11.02 23.20 2.08
N PRO A 8 -11.58 22.86 0.90
CA PRO A 8 -10.98 21.91 -0.03
C PRO A 8 -9.55 22.28 -0.46
N GLY A 9 -9.17 23.57 -0.41
CA GLY A 9 -7.81 24.03 -0.66
C GLY A 9 -6.79 23.75 0.45
N ALA A 10 -7.21 23.63 1.71
CA ALA A 10 -6.29 23.46 2.85
C ALA A 10 -5.61 22.08 2.86
N LEU A 11 -6.29 21.06 2.31
CA LEU A 11 -5.69 19.75 2.12
C LEU A 11 -4.84 19.69 0.84
N GLU A 12 -5.16 20.43 -0.22
CA GLU A 12 -4.38 20.40 -1.46
C GLU A 12 -2.96 20.98 -1.30
N GLU A 13 -2.79 21.97 -0.42
CA GLU A 13 -1.49 22.63 -0.15
C GLU A 13 -0.72 22.06 1.05
N ALA A 14 -1.23 21.01 1.71
CA ALA A 14 -0.55 20.45 2.87
C ALA A 14 0.88 20.00 2.52
N ALA A 15 1.86 20.56 3.23
CA ALA A 15 3.27 20.25 3.06
C ALA A 15 3.51 18.73 3.21
N PRO A 16 4.38 18.11 2.40
CA PRO A 16 4.65 16.70 2.48
C PRO A 16 5.28 16.35 3.85
N SER A 17 4.81 15.28 4.48
CA SER A 17 5.38 14.75 5.72
C SER A 17 6.04 13.39 5.45
N PRO A 18 7.15 13.35 4.70
CA PRO A 18 7.75 12.09 4.28
C PRO A 18 8.41 11.35 5.44
N ARG A 19 8.49 10.03 5.30
CA ARG A 19 9.29 9.20 6.21
C ARG A 19 10.79 9.47 6.01
N ARG A 20 11.54 9.60 7.11
CA ARG A 20 13.01 9.74 7.08
C ARG A 20 13.73 8.52 7.64
N THR A 21 14.95 8.26 7.16
CA THR A 21 15.88 7.31 7.79
C THR A 21 16.47 7.90 9.08
N ARG A 22 17.23 7.10 9.83
CA ARG A 22 17.97 7.60 11.01
C ARG A 22 18.98 8.69 10.65
N ASP A 23 19.51 8.66 9.44
CA ASP A 23 20.47 9.63 8.91
C ASP A 23 19.78 10.87 8.30
N GLY A 24 18.46 11.00 8.47
CA GLY A 24 17.69 12.16 7.99
C GLY A 24 17.26 12.11 6.52
N LEU A 25 17.68 11.08 5.76
CA LEU A 25 17.34 10.91 4.34
C LEU A 25 15.85 10.64 4.16
N VAL A 26 15.23 11.31 3.19
CA VAL A 26 13.83 11.10 2.82
C VAL A 26 13.67 9.80 2.05
N LEU A 27 12.74 8.95 2.50
CA LEU A 27 12.39 7.69 1.84
C LEU A 27 11.25 7.91 0.84
N VAL A 28 11.55 7.68 -0.43
CA VAL A 28 10.57 7.63 -1.51
C VAL A 28 10.20 6.17 -1.76
N GLY A 29 8.98 5.80 -1.37
CA GLY A 29 8.50 4.42 -1.43
C GLY A 29 8.19 3.79 -0.06
N PRO A 30 7.57 2.61 -0.08
CA PRO A 30 7.14 1.95 1.15
C PRO A 30 8.32 1.42 1.96
N SER A 31 8.29 1.61 3.28
CA SER A 31 9.27 0.95 4.15
C SER A 31 8.98 -0.54 4.28
N ILE A 32 10.03 -1.34 4.51
CA ILE A 32 9.89 -2.78 4.81
C ILE A 32 8.94 -2.96 6.00
N ARG A 33 9.10 -2.17 7.07
CA ARG A 33 8.25 -2.24 8.26
C ARG A 33 6.78 -2.00 7.93
N ALA A 34 6.47 -0.98 7.13
CA ALA A 34 5.08 -0.66 6.77
C ALA A 34 4.39 -1.77 5.97
N ARG A 35 5.15 -2.53 5.15
CA ARG A 35 4.61 -3.65 4.37
C ARG A 35 4.58 -4.97 5.16
N TYR A 36 5.60 -5.20 5.98
CA TYR A 36 5.80 -6.47 6.67
C TYR A 36 4.98 -6.60 7.94
N LEU A 37 4.92 -5.53 8.75
CA LEU A 37 4.38 -5.59 10.11
C LEU A 37 2.92 -6.07 10.17
N PRO A 38 1.99 -5.62 9.30
CA PRO A 38 0.61 -6.10 9.34
C PRO A 38 0.50 -7.60 9.04
N GLY A 39 1.24 -8.09 8.03
CA GLY A 39 1.26 -9.52 7.68
C GLY A 39 1.89 -10.37 8.77
N ALA A 40 2.98 -9.88 9.36
CA ALA A 40 3.71 -10.58 10.42
C ALA A 40 2.98 -10.62 11.77
N LEU A 41 2.16 -9.61 12.09
CA LEU A 41 1.45 -9.56 13.37
C LEU A 41 0.02 -10.08 13.32
N ILE A 42 -0.60 -10.17 12.15
CA ILE A 42 -2.00 -10.57 12.02
C ILE A 42 -2.13 -11.87 11.22
N GLY A 43 -1.64 -11.87 9.97
CA GLY A 43 -1.83 -13.02 9.07
C GLY A 43 -1.00 -14.23 9.47
N LEU A 44 0.31 -14.04 9.66
CA LEU A 44 1.22 -15.14 9.96
C LEU A 44 0.93 -15.84 11.30
N PRO A 45 0.61 -15.14 12.40
CA PRO A 45 0.25 -15.81 13.65
C PRO A 45 -0.97 -16.72 13.52
N MET A 46 -1.97 -16.34 12.73
CA MET A 46 -3.16 -17.18 12.49
C MET A 46 -2.81 -18.46 11.72
N VAL A 47 -2.01 -18.35 10.66
CA VAL A 47 -1.53 -19.50 9.88
C VAL A 47 -0.67 -20.41 10.75
N SER A 48 0.22 -19.82 11.55
CA SER A 48 1.07 -20.58 12.47
C SER A 48 0.26 -21.30 13.53
N LEU A 49 -0.85 -20.71 14.01
CA LEU A 49 -1.71 -21.33 15.02
C LEU A 49 -2.41 -22.56 14.45
N LEU A 50 -2.88 -22.46 13.19
CA LEU A 50 -3.51 -23.58 12.48
C LEU A 50 -2.55 -24.77 12.29
N LEU A 51 -1.26 -24.47 12.06
CA LEU A 51 -0.22 -25.46 11.79
C LEU A 51 0.56 -25.89 13.04
N ALA A 52 0.35 -25.24 14.19
CA ALA A 52 1.00 -25.54 15.45
C ALA A 52 0.89 -27.02 15.88
N PRO A 53 -0.24 -27.73 15.65
CA PRO A 53 -0.36 -29.15 15.98
C PRO A 53 0.72 -30.03 15.38
N PHE A 54 1.14 -29.78 14.13
CA PHE A 54 2.17 -30.56 13.46
C PHE A 54 3.55 -30.37 14.10
N VAL A 55 3.87 -29.12 14.45
CA VAL A 55 5.16 -28.80 15.09
C VAL A 55 5.18 -29.34 16.52
N ALA A 56 4.07 -29.23 17.24
CA ALA A 56 3.95 -29.75 18.59
C ALA A 56 4.08 -31.28 18.65
N ALA A 57 3.48 -32.02 17.70
CA ALA A 57 3.68 -33.47 17.59
C ALA A 57 5.16 -33.84 17.36
N GLY A 58 5.89 -33.05 16.57
CA GLY A 58 7.34 -33.22 16.40
C GLY A 58 8.13 -32.94 17.69
N LEU A 59 7.73 -31.93 18.46
CA LEU A 59 8.32 -31.63 19.78
C LEU A 59 8.03 -32.73 20.81
N GLU A 60 6.84 -33.31 20.79
CA GLU A 60 6.45 -34.45 21.61
C GLU A 60 7.32 -35.66 21.30
N GLN A 61 7.43 -36.04 20.02
CA GLN A 61 8.25 -37.16 19.58
C GLN A 61 9.73 -36.96 19.94
N TRP A 62 10.26 -35.75 19.76
CA TRP A 62 11.63 -35.42 20.17
C TRP A 62 11.81 -35.55 21.68
N ARG A 63 10.86 -35.05 22.47
CA ARG A 63 10.89 -35.12 23.94
C ARG A 63 10.90 -36.57 24.41
N ASP A 64 10.02 -37.41 23.86
CA ASP A 64 9.91 -38.81 24.22
C ASP A 64 11.21 -39.58 23.91
N ALA A 65 11.84 -39.30 22.76
CA ALA A 65 13.15 -39.85 22.43
C ALA A 65 14.24 -39.42 23.42
N ARG A 66 14.20 -38.17 23.90
CA ARG A 66 15.15 -37.66 24.92
C ARG A 66 14.93 -38.30 26.29
N VAL A 67 13.68 -38.50 26.69
CA VAL A 67 13.33 -39.20 27.93
C VAL A 67 13.78 -40.67 27.86
N ALA A 68 13.54 -41.35 26.74
CA ALA A 68 14.01 -42.72 26.52
C ALA A 68 15.56 -42.83 26.56
N ALA A 69 16.27 -41.80 26.12
CA ALA A 69 17.72 -41.69 26.23
C ALA A 69 18.23 -41.28 27.64
N GLY A 70 17.34 -41.21 28.65
CA GLY A 70 17.70 -40.85 30.03
C GLY A 70 17.95 -39.36 30.27
N ALA A 71 17.62 -38.48 29.31
CA ALA A 71 17.83 -37.05 29.46
C ALA A 71 16.67 -36.39 30.22
N GLY A 72 16.92 -35.94 31.46
CA GLY A 72 15.95 -35.24 32.32
C GLY A 72 16.17 -33.73 32.46
N GLY A 73 16.78 -33.10 31.45
CA GLY A 73 17.17 -31.69 31.49
C GLY A 73 15.97 -30.72 31.63
N PRO A 74 16.22 -29.46 32.03
CA PRO A 74 15.17 -28.47 32.27
C PRO A 74 14.29 -28.22 31.03
N LEU A 75 14.87 -28.31 29.83
CA LEU A 75 14.16 -28.15 28.56
C LEU A 75 13.12 -29.25 28.32
N VAL A 76 13.41 -30.49 28.74
CA VAL A 76 12.49 -31.64 28.61
C VAL A 76 11.31 -31.49 29.57
N ARG A 77 11.55 -30.98 30.78
CA ARG A 77 10.50 -30.66 31.77
C ARG A 77 9.61 -29.51 31.32
N LEU A 78 10.19 -28.48 30.72
CA LEU A 78 9.42 -27.35 30.17
C LEU A 78 8.45 -27.78 29.07
N LEU A 79 8.82 -28.80 28.29
CA LEU A 79 8.00 -29.37 27.22
C LEU A 79 7.07 -30.48 27.69
N GLU A 80 6.98 -30.78 28.99
CA GLU A 80 6.06 -31.79 29.53
C GLU A 80 4.58 -31.43 29.30
N PRO A 81 4.14 -30.16 29.50
CA PRO A 81 2.76 -29.78 29.24
C PRO A 81 2.50 -29.67 27.74
N MET A 82 1.40 -30.27 27.26
CA MET A 82 0.95 -30.15 25.86
C MET A 82 0.72 -28.68 25.45
N ALA A 83 0.21 -27.85 26.36
CA ALA A 83 0.05 -26.41 26.13
C ALA A 83 1.40 -25.71 25.85
N ALA A 84 2.48 -26.14 26.51
CA ALA A 84 3.81 -25.58 26.28
C ALA A 84 4.34 -25.99 24.91
N GLN A 85 4.13 -27.24 24.48
CA GLN A 85 4.51 -27.72 23.15
C GLN A 85 3.74 -26.99 22.04
N MET A 86 2.43 -26.76 22.23
CA MET A 86 1.60 -25.98 21.29
C MET A 86 2.04 -24.53 21.19
N LEU A 87 2.27 -23.86 22.33
CA LEU A 87 2.75 -22.48 22.38
C LEU A 87 4.12 -22.36 21.70
N LEU A 88 5.05 -23.27 22.00
CA LEU A 88 6.38 -23.24 21.42
C LEU A 88 6.34 -23.55 19.91
N GLY A 89 5.54 -24.54 19.50
CA GLY A 89 5.34 -24.89 18.09
C GLY A 89 4.74 -23.74 17.29
N TRP A 90 3.74 -23.05 17.86
CA TRP A 90 3.16 -21.85 17.29
C TRP A 90 4.18 -20.72 17.14
N LEU A 91 4.92 -20.40 18.20
CA LEU A 91 5.92 -19.32 18.19
C LEU A 91 7.09 -19.60 17.23
N LEU A 92 7.60 -20.85 17.21
CA LEU A 92 8.66 -21.26 16.30
C LEU A 92 8.21 -21.17 14.86
N LEU A 93 7.00 -21.65 14.55
CA LEU A 93 6.46 -21.59 13.20
C LEU A 93 6.17 -20.15 12.78
N TRP A 94 5.65 -19.33 13.68
CA TRP A 94 5.46 -17.91 13.45
C TRP A 94 6.77 -17.22 13.15
N ALA A 95 7.79 -17.40 13.99
CA ALA A 95 9.12 -16.83 13.77
C ALA A 95 9.75 -17.31 12.46
N LEU A 96 9.60 -18.60 12.12
CA LEU A 96 10.11 -19.17 10.88
C LEU A 96 9.42 -18.57 9.65
N LEU A 97 8.08 -18.55 9.62
CA LEU A 97 7.33 -17.98 8.49
C LEU A 97 7.56 -16.47 8.37
N ALA A 98 7.63 -15.79 9.50
CA ALA A 98 7.96 -14.38 9.57
C ALA A 98 9.35 -14.12 8.96
N LEU A 99 10.37 -14.85 9.38
CA LEU A 99 11.72 -14.72 8.83
C LEU A 99 11.76 -15.08 7.34
N TRP A 100 11.07 -16.16 6.95
CA TRP A 100 11.01 -16.62 5.57
C TRP A 100 10.33 -15.60 4.65
N ALA A 101 9.27 -14.92 5.10
CA ALA A 101 8.62 -13.84 4.35
C ALA A 101 9.46 -12.55 4.30
N LEU A 102 10.31 -12.32 5.31
CA LEU A 102 11.15 -11.13 5.41
C LEU A 102 12.30 -11.16 4.38
N VAL A 103 12.92 -12.31 4.16
CA VAL A 103 14.06 -12.47 3.22
C VAL A 103 13.74 -12.00 1.79
N PRO A 104 12.70 -12.50 1.09
CA PRO A 104 12.38 -12.04 -0.26
C PRO A 104 11.94 -10.57 -0.27
N MET A 105 11.29 -10.09 0.81
CA MET A 105 10.92 -8.68 0.92
C MET A 105 12.17 -7.79 0.99
N ILE A 106 13.19 -8.15 1.76
CA ILE A 106 14.46 -7.41 1.80
C ILE A 106 15.17 -7.48 0.45
N ALA A 107 15.24 -8.65 -0.18
CA ALA A 107 15.95 -8.84 -1.44
C ALA A 107 15.31 -8.07 -2.61
N THR A 108 13.99 -7.93 -2.62
CA THR A 108 13.22 -7.25 -3.67
C THR A 108 12.88 -5.80 -3.33
N HIS A 109 13.24 -5.32 -2.13
CA HIS A 109 12.94 -3.96 -1.69
C HIS A 109 13.63 -2.95 -2.60
N ARG A 110 12.86 -2.01 -3.16
CA ARG A 110 13.38 -0.91 -3.98
C ARG A 110 12.81 0.38 -3.46
N VAL A 111 13.69 1.30 -3.08
CA VAL A 111 13.32 2.65 -2.62
C VAL A 111 14.35 3.65 -3.12
N VAL A 112 13.90 4.89 -3.28
CA VAL A 112 14.80 6.01 -3.54
C VAL A 112 15.02 6.77 -2.25
N LEU A 113 16.28 7.07 -1.97
CA LEU A 113 16.72 7.88 -0.84
C LEU A 113 17.04 9.27 -1.36
N LEU A 114 16.32 10.27 -0.88
CA LEU A 114 16.57 11.67 -1.16
C LEU A 114 17.37 12.27 0.00
N ASP A 115 18.53 12.81 -0.33
CA ASP A 115 19.34 13.65 0.54
C ASP A 115 19.04 15.11 0.20
N GLU A 116 18.19 15.73 1.02
CA GLU A 116 17.81 17.14 0.85
C GLU A 116 18.99 18.09 1.11
N ALA A 117 19.93 17.71 1.97
CA ALA A 117 21.06 18.56 2.32
C ALA A 117 22.13 18.56 1.23
N ALA A 118 22.41 17.40 0.64
CA ALA A 118 23.36 17.27 -0.47
C ALA A 118 22.72 17.50 -1.84
N GLY A 119 21.39 17.56 -1.94
CA GLY A 119 20.68 17.66 -3.21
C GLY A 119 20.89 16.43 -4.10
N THR A 120 20.99 15.24 -3.52
CA THR A 120 21.23 13.99 -4.27
C THR A 120 20.16 12.94 -4.02
N VAL A 121 19.95 12.08 -5.01
CA VAL A 121 19.07 10.91 -4.94
C VAL A 121 19.86 9.64 -5.19
N ARG A 122 19.53 8.60 -4.43
CA ARG A 122 20.17 7.27 -4.53
C ARG A 122 19.12 6.20 -4.62
N LEU A 123 19.26 5.30 -5.59
CA LEU A 123 18.41 4.11 -5.67
C LEU A 123 18.98 3.01 -4.77
N ARG A 124 18.19 2.56 -3.79
CA ARG A 124 18.51 1.39 -2.97
C ARG A 124 17.74 0.17 -3.46
N ARG A 125 18.45 -0.91 -3.78
CA ARG A 125 17.91 -2.21 -4.18
C ARG A 125 18.34 -3.25 -3.13
N GLY A 126 17.45 -3.55 -2.21
CA GLY A 126 17.69 -4.39 -1.04
C GLY A 126 18.80 -3.81 -0.16
N LEU A 127 19.93 -4.51 -0.11
CA LEU A 127 21.11 -4.09 0.64
C LEU A 127 22.11 -3.28 -0.21
N ARG A 128 21.93 -3.22 -1.53
CA ARG A 128 22.81 -2.47 -2.43
C ARG A 128 22.29 -1.05 -2.60
N THR A 129 23.18 -0.08 -2.41
CA THR A 129 22.89 1.34 -2.67
C THR A 129 23.61 1.74 -3.95
N GLY A 130 22.90 2.33 -4.89
CA GLY A 130 23.48 2.87 -6.12
C GLY A 130 24.21 4.18 -5.88
N GLU A 131 24.90 4.65 -6.91
CA GLU A 131 25.60 5.93 -6.90
C GLU A 131 24.65 7.12 -6.70
N PRO A 132 25.12 8.19 -6.02
CA PRO A 132 24.39 9.45 -5.93
C PRO A 132 24.22 10.08 -7.30
N VAL A 133 23.00 10.50 -7.59
CA VAL A 133 22.66 11.32 -8.76
C VAL A 133 22.14 12.66 -8.24
N PRO A 134 22.56 13.81 -8.79
CA PRO A 134 22.01 15.09 -8.36
C PRO A 134 20.51 15.19 -8.68
N VAL A 135 19.76 15.83 -7.80
CA VAL A 135 18.30 16.00 -7.93
C VAL A 135 17.94 16.78 -9.20
N SER A 136 18.82 17.65 -9.69
CA SER A 136 18.65 18.39 -10.95
C SER A 136 18.59 17.51 -12.19
N GLU A 137 19.07 16.26 -12.13
CA GLU A 137 18.95 15.29 -13.23
C GLU A 137 17.60 14.56 -13.24
N VAL A 138 16.70 14.84 -12.29
CA VAL A 138 15.36 14.24 -12.25
C VAL A 138 14.44 14.98 -13.21
N VAL A 139 14.13 14.35 -14.34
CA VAL A 139 13.29 14.93 -15.41
C VAL A 139 11.81 14.77 -15.10
N TYR A 140 11.41 13.61 -14.58
CA TYR A 140 10.03 13.35 -14.19
C TYR A 140 9.99 12.40 -12.99
N ALA A 141 8.96 12.56 -12.15
CA ALA A 141 8.64 11.67 -11.06
C ALA A 141 7.13 11.54 -10.99
N VAL A 142 6.59 10.39 -11.40
CA VAL A 142 5.15 10.13 -11.49
C VAL A 142 4.83 8.87 -10.70
N GLY A 143 3.73 8.86 -9.97
CA GLY A 143 3.28 7.68 -9.23
C GLY A 143 1.81 7.75 -8.90
N GLU A 144 1.16 6.60 -8.86
CA GLU A 144 -0.26 6.51 -8.53
C GLU A 144 -0.47 6.39 -7.01
N ALA A 145 -1.53 7.03 -6.52
CA ALA A 145 -1.89 7.05 -5.11
C ALA A 145 -2.41 5.70 -4.59
N GLU A 146 -2.89 4.83 -5.49
CA GLU A 146 -3.49 3.55 -5.15
C GLU A 146 -2.46 2.48 -4.77
N ARG A 147 -2.89 1.49 -3.98
CA ARG A 147 -2.04 0.37 -3.59
C ARG A 147 -1.81 -0.55 -4.78
N GLY A 148 -0.60 -1.11 -4.90
CA GLY A 148 -0.23 -2.04 -5.96
C GLY A 148 0.43 -1.39 -7.18
N TYR A 149 0.36 -0.06 -7.30
CA TYR A 149 0.94 0.66 -8.43
C TYR A 149 2.39 1.07 -8.20
N GLU A 150 3.11 1.28 -9.31
CA GLU A 150 4.51 1.70 -9.31
C GLU A 150 4.63 3.22 -9.47
N ALA A 151 5.70 3.79 -8.92
CA ALA A 151 6.20 5.09 -9.33
C ALA A 151 7.34 4.94 -10.33
N LEU A 152 7.38 5.87 -11.28
CA LEU A 152 8.39 6.00 -12.31
C LEU A 152 9.15 7.31 -12.09
N ILE A 153 10.47 7.20 -11.94
CA ILE A 153 11.38 8.35 -11.85
C ILE A 153 12.33 8.29 -13.04
N GLY A 154 12.31 9.32 -13.87
CA GLY A 154 13.22 9.46 -15.01
C GLY A 154 14.43 10.31 -14.64
N ILE A 155 15.62 9.78 -14.89
CA ILE A 155 16.88 10.49 -14.69
C ILE A 155 17.51 10.77 -16.05
N GLY A 156 17.62 12.05 -16.38
CA GLY A 156 18.26 12.55 -17.58
C GLY A 156 19.37 13.52 -17.20
N ALA A 157 20.54 13.34 -17.78
CA ALA A 157 21.59 14.34 -17.65
C ALA A 157 21.20 15.55 -18.52
N PRO A 158 21.33 16.80 -18.03
CA PRO A 158 20.99 17.99 -18.80
C PRO A 158 21.82 18.13 -20.09
N GLU A 159 22.98 17.47 -20.17
CA GLU A 159 23.89 17.51 -21.32
C GLU A 159 23.72 16.34 -22.31
N ARG A 160 22.81 15.38 -22.06
CA ARG A 160 22.57 14.29 -23.01
C ARG A 160 21.57 14.73 -24.08
N PRO A 161 21.81 14.42 -25.37
CA PRO A 161 20.87 14.72 -26.43
C PRO A 161 19.50 14.06 -26.15
N GLU A 162 18.40 14.77 -26.45
CA GLU A 162 17.01 14.38 -26.17
C GLU A 162 16.64 12.97 -26.69
N ASP A 163 17.38 12.46 -27.68
CA ASP A 163 17.22 11.12 -28.25
C ASP A 163 17.72 9.97 -27.36
N GLN A 164 18.46 10.25 -26.27
CA GLN A 164 18.83 9.22 -25.29
C GLN A 164 17.77 9.14 -24.19
N ALA A 165 16.97 8.06 -24.23
CA ALA A 165 15.94 7.78 -23.24
C ALA A 165 16.48 7.91 -21.80
N ALA A 166 15.85 8.77 -21.01
CA ALA A 166 16.16 8.97 -19.60
C ALA A 166 16.19 7.62 -18.86
N ARG A 167 17.19 7.42 -17.99
CA ARG A 167 17.30 6.22 -17.18
C ARG A 167 16.10 6.14 -16.24
N GLN A 168 15.25 5.14 -16.41
CA GLN A 168 14.03 4.99 -15.62
C GLN A 168 14.26 4.13 -14.37
N TRP A 169 13.89 4.65 -13.22
CA TRP A 169 13.78 3.92 -11.96
C TRP A 169 12.31 3.61 -11.66
N ARG A 170 12.04 2.34 -11.35
CA ARG A 170 10.71 1.86 -10.98
C ARG A 170 10.67 1.54 -9.49
N ILE A 171 9.75 2.17 -8.77
CA ILE A 171 9.54 1.99 -7.34
C ILE A 171 8.19 1.32 -7.13
N PRO A 172 8.14 0.06 -6.68
CA PRO A 172 6.89 -0.64 -6.52
C PRO A 172 6.12 -0.16 -5.29
N ASN A 173 4.79 -0.19 -5.37
CA ASN A 173 3.86 0.08 -4.25
C ASN A 173 4.02 1.46 -3.62
N ILE A 174 4.20 2.51 -4.42
CA ILE A 174 4.37 3.89 -3.91
C ILE A 174 3.16 4.36 -3.10
N GLY A 175 1.94 3.96 -3.50
CA GLY A 175 0.68 4.27 -2.83
C GLY A 175 0.33 3.34 -1.67
N TRP A 176 1.30 2.62 -1.08
CA TRP A 176 1.06 1.73 0.06
C TRP A 176 0.56 2.50 1.30
N ASP A 177 1.28 3.56 1.64
CA ASP A 177 1.07 4.44 2.80
C ASP A 177 1.29 5.92 2.44
N ASP A 178 0.69 6.83 3.20
CA ASP A 178 0.76 8.27 2.91
C ASP A 178 2.20 8.80 3.04
N ALA A 179 2.95 8.36 4.04
CA ALA A 179 4.33 8.79 4.26
C ALA A 179 5.30 8.35 3.14
N GLY A 180 5.03 7.21 2.48
CA GLY A 180 5.81 6.75 1.33
C GLY A 180 5.52 7.58 0.07
N PHE A 181 4.24 7.95 -0.11
CA PHE A 181 3.79 8.84 -1.19
C PHE A 181 4.25 10.29 -0.99
N ASP A 182 4.25 10.79 0.25
CA ASP A 182 4.81 12.11 0.58
C ASP A 182 6.31 12.18 0.30
N GLY A 183 7.03 11.06 0.33
CA GLY A 183 8.41 10.98 -0.17
C GLY A 183 8.52 11.33 -1.66
N LEU A 184 7.57 10.84 -2.48
CA LEU A 184 7.51 11.19 -3.91
C LEU A 184 7.21 12.68 -4.10
N ARG A 185 6.27 13.23 -3.31
CA ARG A 185 5.95 14.67 -3.33
C ARG A 185 7.15 15.52 -2.94
N ALA A 186 7.88 15.13 -1.90
CA ALA A 186 9.12 15.79 -1.49
C ALA A 186 10.19 15.74 -2.60
N LEU A 187 10.34 14.61 -3.29
CA LEU A 187 11.23 14.48 -4.44
C LEU A 187 10.81 15.40 -5.60
N GLN A 188 9.51 15.46 -5.92
CA GLN A 188 9.00 16.36 -6.96
C GLN A 188 9.32 17.82 -6.61
N SER A 189 9.02 18.24 -5.38
CA SER A 189 9.35 19.59 -4.90
C SER A 189 10.86 19.89 -4.98
N ALA A 190 11.71 18.95 -4.55
CA ALA A 190 13.17 19.12 -4.59
C ALA A 190 13.71 19.20 -6.03
N ALA A 191 13.10 18.48 -6.97
CA ALA A 191 13.44 18.51 -8.40
C ALA A 191 12.87 19.72 -9.16
N GLY A 192 12.16 20.64 -8.47
CA GLY A 192 11.48 21.76 -9.11
C GLY A 192 10.26 21.35 -9.94
N LEU A 193 9.77 20.12 -9.78
CA LEU A 193 8.55 19.64 -10.41
C LEU A 193 7.33 20.05 -9.58
N ARG A 194 6.17 20.12 -10.24
CA ARG A 194 4.90 20.29 -9.53
C ARG A 194 4.63 19.05 -8.68
N ALA A 195 4.64 19.22 -7.36
CA ALA A 195 4.28 18.16 -6.43
C ALA A 195 2.83 17.71 -6.66
N ALA A 196 2.61 16.41 -6.63
CA ALA A 196 1.27 15.83 -6.67
C ALA A 196 0.46 16.29 -5.44
N PRO A 197 -0.89 16.34 -5.54
CA PRO A 197 -1.74 16.53 -4.37
C PRO A 197 -1.51 15.41 -3.34
N PRO A 198 -1.88 15.60 -2.06
CA PRO A 198 -1.75 14.53 -1.07
C PRO A 198 -2.54 13.30 -1.45
N ARG A 199 -2.02 12.15 -1.04
CA ARG A 199 -2.61 10.84 -1.33
C ARG A 199 -4.10 10.74 -0.96
N PRO A 200 -4.59 11.24 0.19
CA PRO A 200 -6.02 11.18 0.51
C PRO A 200 -6.92 11.90 -0.51
N VAL A 201 -6.46 13.01 -1.09
CA VAL A 201 -7.20 13.78 -2.11
C VAL A 201 -7.32 12.96 -3.39
N LEU A 202 -6.21 12.39 -3.85
CA LEU A 202 -6.17 11.54 -5.05
C LEU A 202 -7.02 10.27 -4.87
N LEU A 203 -7.00 9.66 -3.68
CA LEU A 203 -7.85 8.52 -3.38
C LEU A 203 -9.34 8.88 -3.33
N ALA A 204 -9.68 10.04 -2.77
CA ALA A 204 -11.06 10.51 -2.75
C ALA A 204 -11.57 10.75 -4.17
N GLU A 205 -10.74 11.33 -5.03
CA GLU A 205 -11.06 11.52 -6.44
C GLU A 205 -11.23 10.18 -7.18
N ALA A 206 -10.32 9.24 -7.01
CA ALA A 206 -10.43 7.91 -7.61
C ALA A 206 -11.67 7.13 -7.14
N ARG A 207 -12.06 7.29 -5.86
CA ARG A 207 -13.32 6.72 -5.34
C ARG A 207 -14.55 7.38 -5.96
N ARG A 208 -14.54 8.70 -6.16
CA ARG A 208 -15.63 9.41 -6.86
C ARG A 208 -15.78 8.90 -8.28
N ARG A 209 -14.67 8.80 -9.03
CA ARG A 209 -14.67 8.29 -10.42
C ARG A 209 -15.22 6.86 -10.49
N ARG A 210 -14.71 5.93 -9.69
CA ARG A 210 -15.22 4.55 -9.66
C ARG A 210 -16.71 4.43 -9.34
N ARG A 211 -17.22 5.27 -8.43
CA ARG A 211 -18.66 5.30 -8.13
C ARG A 211 -19.46 5.81 -9.32
N ALA A 212 -19.00 6.90 -9.96
CA ALA A 212 -19.65 7.43 -11.16
C ALA A 212 -19.66 6.40 -12.29
N ASP A 213 -18.54 5.71 -12.55
CA ASP A 213 -18.45 4.65 -13.57
C ASP A 213 -19.45 3.52 -13.28
N ALA A 214 -19.53 3.07 -12.01
CA ALA A 214 -20.47 2.03 -11.59
C ALA A 214 -21.94 2.47 -11.76
N HIS A 215 -22.26 3.71 -11.39
CA HIS A 215 -23.60 4.28 -11.57
C HIS A 215 -23.95 4.40 -13.06
N GLN A 216 -23.00 4.79 -13.90
CA GLN A 216 -23.18 4.90 -15.33
C GLN A 216 -23.45 3.52 -15.95
N GLU A 217 -22.70 2.49 -15.53
CA GLU A 217 -22.95 1.12 -15.95
C GLU A 217 -24.33 0.62 -15.50
N MET A 218 -24.74 0.91 -14.27
CA MET A 218 -26.07 0.58 -13.76
C MET A 218 -27.18 1.28 -14.55
N ALA A 219 -27.03 2.57 -14.83
CA ALA A 219 -27.98 3.35 -15.62
C ALA A 219 -28.11 2.79 -17.05
N GLN A 220 -26.99 2.45 -17.69
CA GLN A 220 -26.98 1.83 -19.02
C GLN A 220 -27.74 0.49 -19.03
N ARG A 221 -27.57 -0.35 -18.01
CA ARG A 221 -28.26 -1.65 -17.91
C ARG A 221 -29.78 -1.52 -17.84
N ILE A 222 -30.29 -0.42 -17.29
CA ILE A 222 -31.74 -0.16 -17.17
C ILE A 222 -32.26 0.85 -18.21
N GLY A 223 -31.42 1.30 -19.15
CA GLY A 223 -31.80 2.29 -20.17
C GLY A 223 -32.06 3.70 -19.62
N MET A 224 -31.57 4.02 -18.42
CA MET A 224 -31.70 5.33 -17.79
C MET A 224 -30.64 6.29 -18.37
N PRO A 225 -31.02 7.50 -18.81
CA PRO A 225 -30.06 8.48 -19.33
C PRO A 225 -29.14 9.00 -18.23
N TRP A 226 -27.85 9.09 -18.54
CA TRP A 226 -26.84 9.63 -17.63
C TRP A 226 -26.94 11.15 -17.54
N ARG A 227 -26.80 11.69 -16.32
CA ARG A 227 -26.68 13.14 -16.05
C ARG A 227 -25.39 13.38 -15.26
N GLU A 228 -24.67 14.46 -15.55
CA GLU A 228 -23.41 14.80 -14.87
C GLU A 228 -23.59 15.01 -13.35
N GLU A 229 -24.77 15.47 -12.93
CA GLU A 229 -25.13 15.64 -11.53
C GLU A 229 -24.97 14.34 -10.70
N TYR A 230 -25.19 13.17 -11.31
CA TYR A 230 -25.06 11.87 -10.64
C TYR A 230 -23.61 11.53 -10.25
N ALA A 231 -22.62 12.18 -10.85
CA ALA A 231 -21.22 12.02 -10.47
C ALA A 231 -20.89 12.67 -9.11
N HIS A 232 -21.74 13.61 -8.67
CA HIS A 232 -21.52 14.43 -7.48
C HIS A 232 -22.61 14.26 -6.42
N ASP A 233 -23.86 13.98 -6.82
CA ASP A 233 -25.00 13.75 -5.92
C ASP A 233 -25.49 12.29 -6.02
N GLU A 234 -25.09 11.49 -5.03
CA GLU A 234 -25.47 10.08 -4.90
C GLU A 234 -26.98 9.91 -4.58
N ALA A 235 -27.57 10.86 -3.85
CA ALA A 235 -28.99 10.80 -3.53
C ALA A 235 -29.85 11.09 -4.77
N ALA A 236 -29.41 11.99 -5.64
CA ALA A 236 -30.07 12.24 -6.93
C ALA A 236 -30.06 10.99 -7.82
N PHE A 237 -28.90 10.33 -7.95
CA PHE A 237 -28.80 9.09 -8.71
C PHE A 237 -29.74 8.01 -8.15
N GLN A 238 -29.71 7.78 -6.84
CA GLN A 238 -30.50 6.71 -6.23
C GLN A 238 -32.01 6.93 -6.38
N ARG A 239 -32.48 8.19 -6.24
CA ARG A 239 -33.90 8.55 -6.45
C ARG A 239 -34.36 8.22 -7.86
N ASP A 240 -33.61 8.67 -8.86
CA ASP A 240 -33.99 8.52 -10.27
C ASP A 240 -33.83 7.05 -10.72
N PHE A 241 -32.82 6.35 -10.20
CA PHE A 241 -32.59 4.92 -10.45
C PHE A 241 -33.71 4.06 -9.85
N ASP A 242 -34.12 4.31 -8.60
CA ASP A 242 -35.21 3.56 -7.97
C ASP A 242 -36.55 3.81 -8.65
N HIS A 243 -36.80 5.04 -9.13
CA HIS A 243 -37.97 5.35 -9.96
C HIS A 243 -37.94 4.55 -11.28
N ALA A 244 -36.84 4.62 -12.04
CA ALA A 244 -36.70 3.87 -13.30
C ALA A 244 -36.87 2.35 -13.09
N ARG A 245 -36.35 1.80 -11.99
CA ARG A 245 -36.54 0.39 -11.62
C ARG A 245 -38.01 0.06 -11.28
N ARG A 246 -38.74 0.95 -10.60
CA ARG A 246 -40.17 0.75 -10.31
C ARG A 246 -41.04 0.81 -11.56
N VAL A 247 -40.73 1.70 -12.50
CA VAL A 247 -41.39 1.79 -13.81
C VAL A 247 -41.17 0.51 -14.62
N LEU A 248 -39.91 0.04 -14.74
CA LEU A 248 -39.58 -1.21 -15.43
C LEU A 248 -40.22 -2.44 -14.77
N GLY A 249 -40.35 -2.44 -13.44
CA GLY A 249 -41.01 -3.49 -12.67
C GLY A 249 -42.54 -3.41 -12.65
N GLY A 250 -43.16 -2.48 -13.39
CA GLY A 250 -44.62 -2.32 -13.47
C GLY A 250 -45.30 -1.83 -12.19
N LYS A 251 -44.53 -1.27 -11.24
CA LYS A 251 -45.04 -0.75 -9.96
C LYS A 251 -45.42 0.74 -10.00
N GLU A 252 -44.93 1.48 -10.99
CA GLU A 252 -45.25 2.89 -11.23
C GLU A 252 -45.50 3.12 -12.73
N PRO A 253 -46.42 4.03 -13.12
CA PRO A 253 -46.58 4.43 -14.51
C PRO A 253 -45.32 5.20 -14.98
N PRO A 254 -44.87 5.01 -16.23
CA PRO A 254 -43.78 5.81 -16.78
C PRO A 254 -44.15 7.29 -16.70
N SER A 255 -43.28 8.13 -16.15
CA SER A 255 -43.47 9.58 -16.16
C SER A 255 -43.62 10.03 -17.61
N GLY A 256 -44.82 10.49 -17.96
CA GLY A 256 -45.15 10.97 -19.30
C GLY A 256 -44.28 12.17 -19.65
N GLY A 257 -43.43 12.00 -20.64
CA GLY A 257 -42.81 13.09 -21.38
C GLY A 257 -43.24 12.98 -22.84
N GLY A 258 -44.27 13.73 -23.21
CA GLY A 258 -44.47 14.16 -24.59
C GLY A 258 -43.69 15.45 -24.83
N GLY A 259 -43.23 15.65 -26.06
CA GLY A 259 -42.72 16.94 -26.56
C GLY A 259 -41.23 17.16 -26.35
#